data_AF-X1CXG4-F1
#
_entry.id   AF-X1CXG4-F1
#
_cell.length_a   1.000
_cell.length_b   1.000
_cell.length_c   1.000
_cell.angle_alpha   90.00
_cell.angle_beta   90.00
_cell.angle_gamma   90.00
#
_symmetry.space_group_name_H-M   'P 1'
#
loop_
_entity.id
_entity.type
_entity.pdbx_description
1 polymer ?
#
loop_
_entity_poly.entity_id
_entity_poly.type
_entity_poly.pdbx_seq_one_letter_code
_entity_poly.pdbx_strand_id
1 'polypeptide(L)'
;MNVLEMMMGLAKMRVRRTPANQAHVTNWREHPALLAADAAEAALRGFAEIETTVRVARSASFNALAILVGSQTGRGGVLTQCAVEEALGLRLAMKGLTSYAETLSVYGTERAFVDGDDTPWSKTFLAAAYASRGIKIRFTSGTGSEALMGLAEGRSMLYLEARCLLVTRGAGSQGVQNGSISCIALPESLPGGVRAVLAENLMASMIGLEVASGNDALASHSDIRKTAKLML
;
A
#
# COMPACT_ATOMS: atom_id res chain seq x y z
N MET A 1 -21.37 -12.62 -3.66
CA MET A 1 -21.30 -11.46 -4.56
C MET A 1 -20.43 -11.79 -5.78
N ASN A 2 -20.95 -11.53 -6.98
CA ASN A 2 -20.18 -11.50 -8.22
C ASN A 2 -19.39 -10.17 -8.32
N VAL A 3 -18.55 -10.02 -9.34
CA VAL A 3 -17.70 -8.81 -9.47
C VAL A 3 -18.50 -7.54 -9.73
N LEU A 4 -19.60 -7.60 -10.49
CA LEU A 4 -20.45 -6.44 -10.78
C LEU A 4 -21.11 -5.90 -9.50
N GLU A 5 -21.65 -6.79 -8.68
CA GLU A 5 -22.22 -6.45 -7.37
C GLU A 5 -21.17 -5.82 -6.45
N MET A 6 -19.93 -6.34 -6.48
CA MET A 6 -18.84 -5.82 -5.65
C MET A 6 -18.35 -4.46 -6.14
N MET A 7 -18.27 -4.22 -7.45
CA MET A 7 -17.93 -2.90 -8.01
C MET A 7 -19.00 -1.86 -7.64
N MET A 8 -20.28 -2.22 -7.71
CA MET A 8 -21.38 -1.36 -7.26
C MET A 8 -21.27 -1.06 -5.76
N GLY A 9 -20.94 -2.08 -4.95
CA GLY A 9 -20.66 -1.93 -3.53
C GLY A 9 -19.48 -0.98 -3.28
N LEU A 10 -18.36 -1.17 -3.96
CA LEU A 10 -17.13 -0.40 -3.77
C LEU A 10 -17.34 1.07 -4.13
N ALA A 11 -18.04 1.35 -5.23
CA ALA A 11 -18.40 2.70 -5.65
C ALA A 11 -19.23 3.44 -4.60
N LYS A 12 -20.09 2.74 -3.86
CA LYS A 12 -20.90 3.30 -2.76
C LYS A 12 -20.13 3.41 -1.44
N MET A 13 -19.31 2.41 -1.12
CA MET A 13 -18.65 2.30 0.19
C MET A 13 -17.32 3.07 0.28
N ARG A 14 -16.75 3.51 -0.84
CA ARG A 14 -15.52 4.33 -0.85
C ARG A 14 -15.69 5.56 0.05
N VAL A 15 -14.80 5.71 1.02
CA VAL A 15 -14.86 6.78 2.04
C VAL A 15 -14.75 8.18 1.42
N ARG A 16 -13.91 8.34 0.39
CA ARG A 16 -13.72 9.61 -0.31
C ARG A 16 -14.66 9.72 -1.51
N ARG A 17 -15.39 10.84 -1.64
CA ARG A 17 -16.26 11.08 -2.79
C ARG A 17 -15.50 11.03 -4.12
N THR A 18 -14.39 11.75 -4.21
CA THR A 18 -13.56 11.80 -5.42
C THR A 18 -12.47 10.74 -5.31
N PRO A 19 -12.30 9.82 -6.28
CA PRO A 19 -11.16 8.91 -6.30
C PRO A 19 -9.84 9.68 -6.49
N ALA A 20 -8.73 9.06 -6.13
CA ALA A 20 -7.37 9.55 -6.38
C ALA A 20 -6.52 8.41 -6.90
N ASN A 21 -5.29 8.73 -7.32
CA ASN A 21 -4.33 7.74 -7.77
C ASN A 21 -2.96 8.00 -7.13
N GLN A 22 -2.19 6.93 -7.01
CA GLN A 22 -0.83 6.92 -6.46
C GLN A 22 0.14 6.38 -7.53
N ALA A 23 1.38 6.87 -7.53
CA ALA A 23 2.42 6.41 -8.46
C ALA A 23 3.67 5.94 -7.72
N HIS A 24 4.33 4.92 -8.29
CA HIS A 24 5.71 4.60 -7.95
C HIS A 24 6.67 5.47 -8.77
N VAL A 25 7.61 6.12 -8.10
CA VAL A 25 8.74 6.83 -8.70
C VAL A 25 10.02 6.21 -8.16
N THR A 26 10.59 5.32 -8.95
CA THR A 26 11.82 4.59 -8.64
C THR A 26 12.66 4.47 -9.90
N ASN A 27 13.97 4.25 -9.74
CA ASN A 27 14.81 3.82 -10.85
C ASN A 27 15.92 2.90 -10.33
N TRP A 28 16.41 2.02 -11.20
CA TRP A 28 17.37 0.97 -10.86
C TRP A 28 18.67 1.46 -10.23
N ARG A 29 19.08 2.70 -10.55
CA ARG A 29 20.32 3.32 -10.08
C ARG A 29 20.12 4.22 -8.87
N GLU A 30 18.88 4.40 -8.43
CA GLU A 30 18.52 5.34 -7.36
C GLU A 30 18.99 6.77 -7.66
N HIS A 31 19.02 7.15 -8.95
CA HIS A 31 19.56 8.43 -9.40
C HIS A 31 18.65 9.58 -8.95
N PRO A 32 19.08 10.48 -8.03
CA PRO A 32 18.19 11.46 -7.42
C PRO A 32 17.59 12.45 -8.42
N ALA A 33 18.35 12.88 -9.43
CA ALA A 33 17.82 13.82 -10.41
C ALA A 33 16.71 13.21 -11.29
N LEU A 34 16.78 11.89 -11.54
CA LEU A 34 15.75 11.20 -12.31
C LEU A 34 14.50 11.02 -11.45
N LEU A 35 14.67 10.62 -10.18
CA LEU A 35 13.55 10.55 -9.22
C LEU A 35 12.82 11.89 -9.08
N ALA A 36 13.56 13.00 -9.00
CA ALA A 36 12.95 14.33 -8.90
C ALA A 36 12.19 14.71 -10.18
N ALA A 37 12.76 14.42 -11.36
CA ALA A 37 12.10 14.68 -12.64
C ALA A 37 10.82 13.84 -12.81
N ASP A 38 10.90 12.54 -12.56
CA ASP A 38 9.77 11.61 -12.66
C ASP A 38 8.68 11.96 -11.64
N ALA A 39 9.05 12.40 -10.42
CA ALA A 39 8.08 12.84 -9.42
C ALA A 39 7.38 14.15 -9.82
N ALA A 40 8.09 15.08 -10.46
CA ALA A 40 7.48 16.29 -11.00
C ALA A 40 6.49 15.97 -12.13
N GLU A 41 6.87 15.06 -13.04
CA GLU A 41 5.99 14.60 -14.10
C GLU A 41 4.75 13.86 -13.55
N ALA A 42 4.93 12.95 -12.60
CA ALA A 42 3.83 12.24 -11.96
C ALA A 42 2.85 13.21 -11.27
N ALA A 43 3.38 14.21 -10.55
CA ALA A 43 2.55 15.24 -9.94
C ALA A 43 1.72 16.02 -10.98
N LEU A 44 2.31 16.40 -12.13
CA LEU A 44 1.61 17.06 -13.24
C LEU A 44 0.56 16.17 -13.91
N ARG A 45 0.80 14.86 -14.00
CA ARG A 45 -0.16 13.87 -14.52
C ARG A 45 -1.34 13.61 -13.60
N GLY A 46 -1.32 14.16 -12.37
CA GLY A 46 -2.46 14.20 -11.48
C GLY A 46 -2.39 13.26 -10.28
N PHE A 47 -1.30 12.50 -10.10
CA PHE A 47 -1.12 11.62 -8.95
C PHE A 47 -1.16 12.42 -7.64
N ALA A 48 -2.01 12.00 -6.70
CA ALA A 48 -2.17 12.67 -5.41
C ALA A 48 -1.08 12.26 -4.41
N GLU A 49 -0.53 11.07 -4.60
CA GLU A 49 0.47 10.47 -3.74
C GLU A 49 1.55 9.81 -4.61
N ILE A 50 2.79 9.91 -4.17
CA ILE A 50 3.96 9.34 -4.85
C ILE A 50 4.74 8.52 -3.82
N GLU A 51 5.11 7.31 -4.21
CA GLU A 51 5.95 6.42 -3.44
C GLU A 51 7.30 6.25 -4.13
N THR A 52 8.35 6.19 -3.32
CA THR A 52 9.63 5.63 -3.75
C THR A 52 10.04 4.50 -2.83
N THR A 53 10.99 3.68 -3.27
CA THR A 53 11.68 2.71 -2.43
C THR A 53 13.14 2.67 -2.88
N VAL A 54 13.92 1.79 -2.28
CA VAL A 54 15.35 1.66 -2.49
C VAL A 54 15.72 0.23 -2.85
N ARG A 55 16.68 0.14 -3.74
CA ARG A 55 17.47 -1.07 -3.95
C ARG A 55 18.60 -1.18 -2.93
N VAL A 56 19.19 -0.05 -2.53
CA VAL A 56 20.25 0.02 -1.51
C VAL A 56 19.73 0.86 -0.35
N ALA A 57 19.53 0.22 0.81
CA ALA A 57 18.91 0.86 1.99
C ALA A 57 19.51 2.22 2.38
N ARG A 58 20.81 2.41 2.18
CA ARG A 58 21.53 3.66 2.50
C ARG A 58 21.13 4.85 1.62
N SER A 59 20.53 4.60 0.46
CA SER A 59 20.06 5.65 -0.46
C SER A 59 18.71 6.26 -0.06
N ALA A 60 18.03 5.72 0.97
CA ALA A 60 16.64 6.06 1.28
C ALA A 60 16.42 7.55 1.55
N SER A 61 17.35 8.21 2.24
CA SER A 61 17.26 9.66 2.48
C SER A 61 17.35 10.48 1.20
N PHE A 62 18.19 10.07 0.24
CA PHE A 62 18.30 10.75 -1.06
C PHE A 62 17.07 10.50 -1.92
N ASN A 63 16.54 9.27 -1.95
CA ASN A 63 15.33 8.97 -2.72
C ASN A 63 14.12 9.74 -2.16
N ALA A 64 13.91 9.71 -0.85
CA ALA A 64 12.84 10.44 -0.18
C ALA A 64 12.92 11.95 -0.46
N LEU A 65 14.11 12.55 -0.29
CA LEU A 65 14.32 13.96 -0.58
C LEU A 65 14.05 14.31 -2.05
N ALA A 66 14.53 13.48 -2.99
CA ALA A 66 14.37 13.71 -4.41
C ALA A 66 12.90 13.74 -4.84
N ILE A 67 12.11 12.75 -4.42
CA ILE A 67 10.68 12.73 -4.77
C ILE A 67 9.89 13.81 -4.04
N LEU A 68 10.28 14.19 -2.81
CA LEU A 68 9.67 15.30 -2.09
C LEU A 68 9.84 16.60 -2.88
N VAL A 69 11.07 16.93 -3.28
CA VAL A 69 11.35 18.13 -4.09
C VAL A 69 10.67 18.06 -5.45
N GLY A 70 10.78 16.93 -6.15
CA GLY A 70 10.20 16.74 -7.48
C GLY A 70 8.68 16.89 -7.48
N SER A 71 8.00 16.20 -6.56
CA SER A 71 6.54 16.24 -6.44
C SER A 71 6.01 17.66 -6.21
N GLN A 72 6.66 18.43 -5.31
CA GLN A 72 6.25 19.81 -5.04
C GLN A 72 6.55 20.76 -6.19
N THR A 73 7.58 20.46 -7.00
CA THR A 73 7.90 21.22 -8.22
C THR A 73 6.84 21.02 -9.30
N GLY A 74 6.32 19.80 -9.45
CA GLY A 74 5.27 19.50 -10.43
C GLY A 74 3.88 20.03 -9.99
N ARG A 75 3.46 19.71 -8.76
CA ARG A 75 2.20 20.20 -8.19
C ARG A 75 2.29 20.24 -6.67
N GLY A 76 2.21 21.44 -6.08
CA GLY A 76 2.16 21.60 -4.63
C GLY A 76 1.03 20.79 -3.98
N GLY A 77 1.34 20.14 -2.85
CA GLY A 77 0.38 19.35 -2.07
C GLY A 77 0.33 17.86 -2.40
N VAL A 78 1.14 17.38 -3.35
CA VAL A 78 1.31 15.93 -3.58
C VAL A 78 2.01 15.30 -2.37
N LEU A 79 1.47 14.20 -1.86
CA LEU A 79 2.05 13.50 -0.70
C LEU A 79 3.15 12.53 -1.16
N THR A 80 4.21 12.38 -0.37
CA THR A 80 5.34 11.51 -0.68
C THR A 80 5.69 10.56 0.45
N GLN A 81 6.05 9.33 0.10
CA GLN A 81 6.55 8.32 1.03
C GLN A 81 7.80 7.62 0.49
N CYS A 82 8.58 7.02 1.39
CA CYS A 82 9.69 6.14 1.05
C CYS A 82 9.49 4.80 1.77
N ALA A 83 9.12 3.77 1.03
CA ALA A 83 8.85 2.43 1.54
C ALA A 83 10.17 1.70 1.85
N VAL A 84 10.45 1.53 3.15
CA VAL A 84 11.66 0.90 3.71
C VAL A 84 11.30 0.23 5.03
N GLU A 85 12.28 -0.40 5.69
CA GLU A 85 12.16 -0.91 7.06
C GLU A 85 11.52 0.13 7.99
N GLU A 86 10.64 -0.34 8.87
CA GLU A 86 9.67 0.46 9.64
C GLU A 86 10.32 1.55 10.51
N ALA A 87 11.36 1.21 11.27
CA ALA A 87 12.09 2.15 12.10
C ALA A 87 12.90 3.15 11.27
N LEU A 88 13.44 2.76 10.11
CA LEU A 88 14.05 3.69 9.16
C LEU A 88 12.99 4.62 8.55
N GLY A 89 11.83 4.10 8.16
CA GLY A 89 10.71 4.86 7.63
C GLY A 89 10.25 5.94 8.60
N LEU A 90 10.07 5.58 9.88
CA LEU A 90 9.69 6.53 10.92
C LEU A 90 10.78 7.61 11.12
N ARG A 91 12.06 7.23 11.07
CA ARG A 91 13.18 8.18 11.17
C ARG A 91 13.23 9.15 10.00
N LEU A 92 12.94 8.71 8.77
CA LEU A 92 12.84 9.58 7.59
C LEU A 92 11.70 10.57 7.75
N ALA A 93 10.55 10.10 8.24
CA ALA A 93 9.36 10.90 8.46
C ALA A 93 9.58 11.94 9.58
N MET A 94 10.20 11.56 10.70
CA MET A 94 10.59 12.49 11.79
C MET A 94 11.58 13.57 11.33
N LYS A 95 12.38 13.29 10.29
CA LYS A 95 13.28 14.27 9.66
C LYS A 95 12.58 15.13 8.61
N GLY A 96 11.28 14.95 8.38
CA GLY A 96 10.51 15.70 7.39
C GLY A 96 10.83 15.34 5.94
N LEU A 97 11.39 14.16 5.68
CA LEU A 97 11.75 13.71 4.33
C LEU A 97 10.59 13.02 3.60
N THR A 98 9.52 12.67 4.32
CA THR A 98 8.28 12.11 3.77
C THR A 98 7.09 12.81 4.42
N SER A 99 5.96 12.88 3.71
CA SER A 99 4.73 13.51 4.21
C SER A 99 3.70 12.49 4.71
N TYR A 100 3.88 11.21 4.36
CA TYR A 100 3.08 10.09 4.86
C TYR A 100 3.89 8.78 4.83
N ALA A 101 3.34 7.71 5.40
CA ALA A 101 3.82 6.35 5.25
C ALA A 101 2.65 5.37 5.04
N GLU A 102 2.82 4.38 4.16
CA GLU A 102 1.76 3.40 3.87
C GLU A 102 2.22 1.97 4.09
N THR A 103 3.47 1.62 3.75
CA THR A 103 4.01 0.25 3.83
C THR A 103 4.27 -0.24 5.26
N LEU A 104 3.40 0.14 6.20
CA LEU A 104 3.35 -0.33 7.57
C LEU A 104 2.60 -1.67 7.59
N SER A 105 3.34 -2.76 7.43
CA SER A 105 2.74 -4.05 7.02
C SER A 105 2.02 -4.78 8.16
N VAL A 106 0.85 -5.37 7.91
CA VAL A 106 0.13 -6.24 8.87
C VAL A 106 -0.23 -7.57 8.24
N TYR A 107 -0.30 -8.62 9.07
CA TYR A 107 -0.44 -10.01 8.60
C TYR A 107 -1.57 -10.76 9.31
N GLY A 108 -2.12 -11.76 8.65
CA GLY A 108 -3.29 -12.50 9.08
C GLY A 108 -2.99 -13.66 10.03
N THR A 109 -1.71 -13.99 10.28
CA THR A 109 -1.28 -15.01 11.24
C THR A 109 -0.17 -14.49 12.15
N GLU A 110 -0.09 -15.02 13.37
CA GLU A 110 0.89 -14.56 14.36
C GLU A 110 2.33 -14.84 13.90
N ARG A 111 2.57 -16.01 13.31
CA ARG A 111 3.89 -16.36 12.77
C ARG A 111 4.30 -15.43 11.63
N ALA A 112 3.36 -15.06 10.75
CA ALA A 112 3.66 -14.11 9.68
C ALA A 112 3.95 -12.71 10.23
N PHE A 113 3.27 -12.30 11.30
CA PHE A 113 3.62 -11.08 12.03
C PHE A 113 5.06 -11.12 12.56
N VAL A 114 5.46 -12.21 13.20
CA VAL A 114 6.82 -12.39 13.73
C VAL A 114 7.87 -12.35 12.62
N ASP A 115 7.65 -13.05 11.50
CA ASP A 115 8.57 -13.02 10.35
C ASP A 115 8.59 -11.66 9.65
N GLY A 116 7.50 -10.89 9.77
CA GLY A 116 7.42 -9.47 9.41
C GLY A 116 8.04 -8.51 10.43
N ASP A 117 8.74 -9.04 11.45
CA ASP A 117 9.42 -8.33 12.54
C ASP A 117 8.49 -7.44 13.39
N ASP A 118 7.24 -7.85 13.55
CA ASP A 118 6.24 -7.04 14.23
C ASP A 118 5.16 -7.88 14.95
N THR A 119 4.35 -7.18 15.74
CA THR A 119 3.15 -7.69 16.40
C THR A 119 2.01 -6.70 16.15
N PRO A 120 0.74 -7.10 16.37
CA PRO A 120 -0.37 -6.15 16.34
C PRO A 120 -0.16 -4.93 17.26
N TRP A 121 0.49 -5.11 18.41
CA TRP A 121 0.80 -4.02 19.35
C TRP A 121 1.91 -3.11 18.87
N SER A 122 3.02 -3.64 18.36
CA SER A 122 4.12 -2.80 17.84
C SER A 122 3.65 -1.98 16.63
N LYS A 123 2.84 -2.56 15.74
CA LYS A 123 2.20 -1.81 14.64
C LYS A 123 1.27 -0.72 15.11
N THR A 124 0.42 -1.02 16.10
CA THR A 124 -0.49 -0.01 16.67
C THR A 124 0.29 1.13 17.31
N PHE A 125 1.36 0.81 18.05
CA PHE A 125 2.25 1.81 18.63
C PHE A 125 2.98 2.63 17.54
N LEU A 126 3.44 1.99 16.47
CA LEU A 126 4.06 2.65 15.33
C LEU A 126 3.11 3.63 14.64
N ALA A 127 1.86 3.22 14.40
CA ALA A 127 0.81 4.10 13.87
C ALA A 127 0.62 5.34 14.76
N ALA A 128 0.55 5.14 16.08
CA ALA A 128 0.47 6.24 17.05
C ALA A 128 1.74 7.10 17.05
N ALA A 129 2.92 6.52 16.83
CA ALA A 129 4.18 7.24 16.74
C ALA A 129 4.20 8.19 15.53
N TYR A 130 3.72 7.76 14.36
CA TYR A 130 3.53 8.66 13.22
C TYR A 130 2.46 9.73 13.49
N ALA A 131 1.30 9.33 14.03
CA ALA A 131 0.20 10.26 14.31
C ALA A 131 0.60 11.35 15.32
N SER A 132 1.38 11.02 16.35
CA SER A 132 1.91 11.99 17.32
C SER A 132 2.89 13.01 16.72
N ARG A 133 3.36 12.79 15.48
CA ARG A 133 4.17 13.74 14.70
C ARG A 133 3.37 14.40 13.59
N GLY A 134 2.04 14.22 13.56
CA GLY A 134 1.15 14.81 12.57
C GLY A 134 1.30 14.20 11.17
N ILE A 135 1.85 12.98 11.07
CA ILE A 135 2.17 12.34 9.79
C ILE A 135 1.03 11.39 9.40
N LYS A 136 0.47 11.56 8.20
CA LYS A 136 -0.54 10.65 7.66
C LYS A 136 0.06 9.25 7.57
N ILE A 137 -0.72 8.23 7.94
CA ILE A 137 -0.37 6.85 7.70
C ILE A 137 -1.53 6.04 7.15
N ARG A 138 -1.20 4.93 6.50
CA ARG A 138 -2.09 3.77 6.39
C ARG A 138 -1.27 2.51 6.63
N PHE A 139 -1.94 1.39 6.87
CA PHE A 139 -1.27 0.08 6.92
C PHE A 139 -1.29 -0.57 5.55
N THR A 140 -0.44 -1.58 5.36
CA THR A 140 -0.42 -2.39 4.14
C THR A 140 -0.72 -3.84 4.49
N SER A 141 -1.66 -4.44 3.78
CA SER A 141 -1.99 -5.86 3.87
C SER A 141 -2.38 -6.38 2.49
N GLY A 142 -2.62 -7.67 2.35
CA GLY A 142 -3.12 -8.19 1.09
C GLY A 142 -3.19 -9.70 1.06
N THR A 143 -4.17 -10.21 0.32
CA THR A 143 -4.29 -11.65 0.11
C THR A 143 -3.01 -12.25 -0.47
N GLY A 144 -2.56 -13.34 0.14
CA GLY A 144 -1.43 -14.14 -0.35
C GLY A 144 -0.14 -13.94 0.43
N SER A 145 -0.03 -12.92 1.28
CA SER A 145 1.19 -12.67 2.06
C SER A 145 1.56 -13.85 2.97
N GLU A 146 0.62 -14.40 3.72
CA GLU A 146 0.88 -15.52 4.63
C GLU A 146 1.13 -16.81 3.86
N ALA A 147 0.51 -16.98 2.69
CA ALA A 147 0.80 -18.12 1.81
C ALA A 147 2.22 -18.04 1.24
N LEU A 148 2.66 -16.84 0.80
CA LEU A 148 4.01 -16.58 0.32
C LEU A 148 5.05 -16.85 1.41
N MET A 149 4.74 -16.47 2.65
CA MET A 149 5.60 -16.67 3.81
C MET A 149 5.55 -18.11 4.34
N GLY A 150 4.67 -18.98 3.82
CA GLY A 150 4.54 -20.38 4.26
C GLY A 150 3.78 -20.55 5.59
N LEU A 151 2.98 -19.57 5.98
CA LEU A 151 2.38 -19.41 7.30
C LEU A 151 0.85 -19.22 7.24
N ALA A 152 0.19 -19.82 6.25
CA ALA A 152 -1.24 -19.64 5.99
C ALA A 152 -2.20 -20.41 6.91
N GLU A 153 -1.69 -21.27 7.82
CA GLU A 153 -2.49 -22.02 8.81
C GLU A 153 -3.68 -22.81 8.21
N GLY A 154 -3.58 -23.26 6.96
CA GLY A 154 -4.67 -23.96 6.25
C GLY A 154 -5.90 -23.10 5.98
N ARG A 155 -5.78 -21.76 6.01
CA ARG A 155 -6.87 -20.81 5.79
C ARG A 155 -6.85 -20.25 4.37
N SER A 156 -8.00 -19.75 3.92
CA SER A 156 -8.07 -19.03 2.64
C SER A 156 -7.37 -17.67 2.76
N MET A 157 -6.77 -17.21 1.66
CA MET A 157 -6.10 -15.90 1.63
C MET A 157 -7.06 -14.77 2.03
N LEU A 158 -8.31 -14.81 1.54
CA LEU A 158 -9.32 -13.78 1.85
C LEU A 158 -9.73 -13.76 3.32
N TYR A 159 -9.73 -14.91 3.99
CA TYR A 159 -9.97 -14.96 5.44
C TYR A 159 -8.83 -14.33 6.23
N LEU A 160 -7.58 -14.62 5.85
CA LEU A 160 -6.41 -14.03 6.51
C LEU A 160 -6.36 -12.52 6.29
N GLU A 161 -6.65 -12.06 5.08
CA GLU A 161 -6.77 -10.63 4.78
C GLU A 161 -7.92 -9.97 5.59
N ALA A 162 -9.04 -10.65 5.80
CA ALA A 162 -10.08 -10.12 6.69
C ALA A 162 -9.58 -9.92 8.14
N ARG A 163 -8.67 -10.78 8.63
CA ARG A 163 -7.99 -10.57 9.93
C ARG A 163 -7.08 -9.34 9.88
N CYS A 164 -6.29 -9.18 8.83
CA CYS A 164 -5.46 -7.99 8.61
C CYS A 164 -6.29 -6.71 8.70
N LEU A 165 -7.42 -6.66 7.99
CA LEU A 165 -8.32 -5.51 8.00
C LEU A 165 -8.90 -5.19 9.38
N LEU A 166 -9.23 -6.20 10.17
CA LEU A 166 -9.67 -6.01 11.54
C LEU A 166 -8.54 -5.50 12.46
N VAL A 167 -7.30 -5.95 12.26
CA VAL A 167 -6.13 -5.39 12.95
C VAL A 167 -5.92 -3.94 12.55
N THR A 168 -5.97 -3.62 11.26
CA THR A 168 -5.85 -2.24 10.76
C THR A 168 -6.91 -1.32 11.35
N ARG A 169 -8.16 -1.77 11.38
CA ARG A 169 -9.26 -1.01 11.99
C ARG A 169 -9.08 -0.88 13.51
N GLY A 170 -8.70 -1.96 14.19
CA GLY A 170 -8.48 -2.00 15.64
C GLY A 170 -7.30 -1.13 16.10
N ALA A 171 -6.27 -1.00 15.27
CA ALA A 171 -5.12 -0.13 15.50
C ALA A 171 -5.45 1.37 15.33
N GLY A 172 -6.66 1.70 14.87
CA GLY A 172 -7.08 3.07 14.63
C GLY A 172 -6.47 3.70 13.37
N SER A 173 -5.94 2.89 12.45
CA SER A 173 -5.49 3.41 11.15
C SER A 173 -6.68 3.98 10.37
N GLN A 174 -6.46 5.13 9.73
CA GLN A 174 -7.47 5.77 8.88
C GLN A 174 -7.69 5.03 7.56
N GLY A 175 -6.71 4.22 7.13
CA GLY A 175 -6.75 3.54 5.84
C GLY A 175 -5.90 2.27 5.77
N VAL A 176 -6.01 1.61 4.62
CA VAL A 176 -5.22 0.45 4.24
C VAL A 176 -4.81 0.53 2.77
N GLN A 177 -3.61 0.08 2.44
CA GLN A 177 -3.28 -0.41 1.11
C GLN A 177 -3.50 -1.92 1.09
N ASN A 178 -4.45 -2.38 0.27
CA ASN A 178 -4.69 -3.79 0.04
C ASN A 178 -5.14 -4.07 -1.40
N GLY A 179 -5.50 -5.31 -1.72
CA GLY A 179 -5.71 -5.77 -3.09
C GLY A 179 -4.57 -6.67 -3.56
N SER A 180 -4.09 -7.55 -2.67
CA SER A 180 -2.95 -8.47 -2.80
C SER A 180 -1.57 -7.85 -3.04
N ILE A 181 -1.50 -6.67 -3.66
CA ILE A 181 -0.31 -5.83 -3.75
C ILE A 181 0.91 -6.62 -4.25
N SER A 182 2.03 -6.62 -3.51
CA SER A 182 3.25 -7.35 -3.87
C SER A 182 3.05 -8.87 -4.00
N CYS A 183 1.96 -9.42 -3.46
CA CYS A 183 1.64 -10.85 -3.54
C CYS A 183 0.67 -11.22 -4.67
N ILE A 184 0.29 -10.28 -5.56
CA ILE A 184 -0.78 -10.44 -6.56
C ILE A 184 -0.66 -11.70 -7.43
N ALA A 185 0.55 -12.13 -7.75
CA ALA A 185 0.78 -13.33 -8.53
C ALA A 185 0.19 -14.60 -7.87
N LEU A 186 0.13 -14.66 -6.53
CA LEU A 186 -0.38 -15.82 -5.80
C LEU A 186 -1.90 -15.95 -5.91
N PRO A 187 -2.75 -14.96 -5.52
CA PRO A 187 -4.17 -15.07 -5.77
C PRO A 187 -4.48 -15.27 -7.24
N GLU A 188 -3.80 -14.54 -8.14
CA GLU A 188 -4.03 -14.70 -9.58
C GLU A 188 -3.71 -16.11 -10.09
N SER A 189 -2.80 -16.85 -9.46
CA SER A 189 -2.52 -18.24 -9.82
C SER A 189 -3.67 -19.21 -9.49
N LEU A 190 -4.69 -18.77 -8.74
CA LEU A 190 -5.78 -19.60 -8.23
C LEU A 190 -7.16 -19.18 -8.79
N PRO A 191 -8.13 -20.12 -8.87
CA PRO A 191 -9.49 -19.82 -9.28
C PRO A 191 -10.14 -18.74 -8.41
N GLY A 192 -10.72 -17.72 -9.04
CA GLY A 192 -11.40 -16.63 -8.34
C GLY A 192 -10.47 -15.67 -7.59
N GLY A 193 -9.16 -15.73 -7.80
CA GLY A 193 -8.20 -14.84 -7.13
C GLY A 193 -8.44 -13.36 -7.37
N VAL A 194 -8.60 -12.94 -8.63
CA VAL A 194 -8.90 -11.55 -8.97
C VAL A 194 -10.23 -11.09 -8.35
N ARG A 195 -11.22 -11.99 -8.25
CA ARG A 195 -12.47 -11.73 -7.55
C ARG A 195 -12.25 -11.54 -6.04
N ALA A 196 -11.33 -12.29 -5.43
CA ALA A 196 -10.97 -12.14 -4.02
C ALA A 196 -10.23 -10.81 -3.76
N VAL A 197 -9.39 -10.37 -4.70
CA VAL A 197 -8.72 -9.06 -4.67
C VAL A 197 -9.71 -7.91 -4.66
N LEU A 198 -10.76 -7.95 -5.47
CA LEU A 198 -11.83 -6.96 -5.39
C LEU A 198 -12.60 -7.07 -4.05
N ALA A 199 -12.81 -8.29 -3.55
CA ALA A 199 -13.54 -8.52 -2.31
C ALA A 199 -12.82 -7.94 -1.09
N GLU A 200 -11.48 -8.03 -0.99
CA GLU A 200 -10.72 -7.41 0.11
C GLU A 200 -10.76 -5.88 0.08
N ASN A 201 -10.73 -5.26 -1.11
CA ASN A 201 -10.90 -3.80 -1.23
C ASN A 201 -12.30 -3.37 -0.76
N LEU A 202 -13.32 -4.15 -1.14
CA LEU A 202 -14.70 -3.92 -0.69
C LEU A 202 -14.83 -4.10 0.83
N MET A 203 -14.27 -5.16 1.42
CA MET A 203 -14.28 -5.38 2.86
C MET A 203 -13.65 -4.21 3.62
N ALA A 204 -12.50 -3.71 3.16
CA ALA A 204 -11.82 -2.57 3.75
C ALA A 204 -12.71 -1.31 3.71
N SER A 205 -13.33 -1.03 2.57
CA SER A 205 -14.27 0.09 2.42
C SER A 205 -15.51 -0.07 3.30
N MET A 206 -16.04 -1.30 3.44
CA MET A 206 -17.22 -1.60 4.26
C MET A 206 -17.01 -1.34 5.75
N ILE A 207 -15.78 -1.49 6.24
CA ILE A 207 -15.41 -1.16 7.63
C ILE A 207 -14.91 0.29 7.80
N GLY A 208 -15.09 1.12 6.77
CA GLY A 208 -14.84 2.56 6.83
C GLY A 208 -13.37 2.96 6.80
N LEU A 209 -12.51 2.16 6.16
CA LEU A 209 -11.11 2.51 5.91
C LEU A 209 -10.98 3.24 4.56
N GLU A 210 -10.08 4.23 4.48
CA GLU A 210 -9.52 4.66 3.19
C GLU A 210 -8.84 3.45 2.53
N VAL A 211 -8.99 3.27 1.21
CA VAL A 211 -8.42 2.12 0.49
C VAL A 211 -7.53 2.59 -0.65
N ALA A 212 -6.23 2.29 -0.57
CA ALA A 212 -5.33 2.25 -1.71
C ALA A 212 -5.38 0.82 -2.29
N SER A 213 -6.12 0.64 -3.37
CA SER A 213 -6.66 -0.66 -3.81
C SER A 213 -5.71 -1.49 -4.67
N GLY A 214 -4.40 -1.45 -4.39
CA GLY A 214 -3.38 -2.16 -5.15
C GLY A 214 -3.28 -1.67 -6.59
N ASN A 215 -3.11 -2.58 -7.54
CA ASN A 215 -2.79 -2.26 -8.95
C ASN A 215 -1.40 -1.65 -9.16
N ASP A 216 -0.50 -2.00 -8.25
CA ASP A 216 0.84 -1.49 -8.01
C ASP A 216 1.95 -2.50 -8.34
N ALA A 217 1.59 -3.77 -8.55
CA ALA A 217 2.52 -4.86 -8.83
C ALA A 217 2.24 -5.60 -10.16
N LEU A 218 3.29 -6.18 -10.75
CA LEU A 218 3.18 -6.97 -11.97
C LEU A 218 2.45 -8.28 -11.71
N ALA A 219 1.28 -8.44 -12.33
CA ALA A 219 0.40 -9.57 -12.14
C ALA A 219 0.44 -10.62 -13.26
N SER A 220 0.73 -10.20 -14.50
CA SER A 220 0.65 -11.05 -15.68
C SER A 220 1.46 -10.50 -16.86
N HIS A 221 1.91 -11.40 -17.74
CA HIS A 221 2.50 -11.05 -19.03
C HIS A 221 1.45 -10.63 -20.08
N SER A 222 0.17 -10.95 -19.85
CA SER A 222 -0.92 -10.60 -20.76
C SER A 222 -1.50 -9.23 -20.44
N ASP A 223 -1.53 -8.34 -21.43
CA ASP A 223 -2.18 -7.02 -21.31
C ASP A 223 -3.69 -7.15 -21.05
N ILE A 224 -4.34 -8.16 -21.63
CA ILE A 224 -5.76 -8.43 -21.40
C ILE A 224 -6.01 -8.76 -19.93
N ARG A 225 -5.18 -9.63 -19.33
CA ARG A 225 -5.34 -10.05 -17.93
C ARG A 225 -5.06 -8.90 -16.97
N LYS A 226 -3.99 -8.13 -17.21
CA LYS A 226 -3.69 -6.92 -16.43
C LYS A 226 -4.82 -5.89 -16.49
N THR A 227 -5.37 -5.66 -17.69
CA THR A 227 -6.47 -4.71 -17.88
C THR A 227 -7.74 -5.17 -17.18
N ALA A 228 -8.10 -6.45 -17.30
CA ALA A 228 -9.28 -7.00 -16.63
C ALA A 228 -9.19 -6.84 -15.11
N LYS A 229 -8.01 -7.00 -14.52
CA LYS A 229 -7.77 -6.78 -13.08
C LYS A 229 -7.82 -5.30 -12.71
N LEU A 230 -7.20 -4.42 -13.50
CA LEU A 230 -7.19 -2.97 -13.28
C LEU A 230 -8.60 -2.34 -13.31
N MET A 231 -9.52 -2.92 -14.08
CA MET A 231 -10.89 -2.42 -14.23
C MET A 231 -11.82 -2.75 -13.06
N LEU A 232 -11.34 -3.48 -12.05
CA LEU A 232 -12.06 -3.84 -10.82
C LEU A 232 -11.69 -2.90 -9.68
#